data_AF-D9PLV7-F1
#
_entry.id   AF-D9PLV7-F1
#
_cell.length_a   1.000
_cell.length_b   1.000
_cell.length_c   1.000
_cell.angle_alpha   90.00
_cell.angle_beta   90.00
_cell.angle_gamma   90.00
#
_symmetry.space_group_name_H-M   'P 1'
#
loop_
_entity.id
_entity.type
_entity.pdbx_description
1 polymer ?
#
loop_
_entity_poly.entity_id
_entity_poly.type
_entity_poly.pdbx_seq_one_letter_code
_entity_poly.pdbx_strand_id
1 'polypeptide(L)' 'MTTIASSPSARSARLGLRATPEQEAVLRRAAEVAHKSLTDFILDSACLAAEQTLLDQRLFMVSDSQYQALM' A
#
# COMPACT_ATOMS: atom_id res chain seq x y z
N MET A 1 -14.59 -22.30 24.09
CA MET A 1 -14.04 -21.89 22.79
C MET A 1 -14.32 -20.41 22.61
N THR A 2 -13.33 -19.55 22.82
CA THR A 2 -13.52 -18.09 22.78
C THR A 2 -13.08 -17.58 21.41
N THR A 3 -14.04 -17.15 20.60
CA THR A 3 -13.79 -16.53 19.28
C THR A 3 -13.21 -15.15 19.49
N ILE A 4 -11.97 -14.94 19.05
CA ILE A 4 -11.32 -13.63 19.01
C ILE A 4 -11.94 -12.86 17.85
N ALA A 5 -12.99 -12.08 18.12
CA ALA A 5 -13.46 -11.09 17.17
C ALA A 5 -12.36 -10.03 17.05
N SER A 6 -11.63 -10.04 15.93
CA SER A 6 -10.68 -8.97 15.60
C SER A 6 -11.49 -7.70 15.34
N SER A 7 -11.68 -6.89 16.38
CA SER A 7 -12.19 -5.54 16.23
C SER A 7 -11.23 -4.78 15.30
N PRO A 8 -11.72 -4.10 14.25
CA PRO A 8 -10.85 -3.34 13.37
C PRO A 8 -10.03 -2.37 14.23
N SER A 9 -8.71 -2.52 14.18
CA SER A 9 -7.77 -1.63 14.85
C SER A 9 -8.15 -0.19 14.49
N ALA A 10 -8.50 0.61 15.50
CA ALA A 10 -8.84 2.01 15.29
C ALA A 10 -7.66 2.71 14.62
N ARG A 11 -7.92 3.50 13.57
CA ARG A 11 -6.89 4.30 12.88
C ARG A 11 -6.26 5.27 13.88
N SER A 12 -5.11 4.90 14.44
CA SER A 12 -4.42 5.66 15.49
C SER A 12 -3.29 6.54 14.95
N ALA A 13 -2.70 6.15 13.83
CA ALA A 13 -1.64 6.90 13.17
C ALA A 13 -2.20 7.99 12.26
N ARG A 14 -1.64 9.20 12.34
CA ARG A 14 -1.96 10.32 11.45
C ARG A 14 -0.90 10.42 10.37
N LEU A 15 -1.29 10.35 9.10
CA LEU A 15 -0.41 10.60 7.96
C LEU A 15 -0.65 12.02 7.45
N GLY A 16 0.27 12.94 7.72
CA GLY A 16 0.24 14.30 7.22
C GLY A 16 0.82 14.36 5.81
N LEU A 17 -0.01 14.57 4.79
CA LEU A 17 0.42 14.71 3.41
C LEU A 17 0.29 16.16 2.94
N ARG A 18 1.26 16.61 2.13
CA ARG A 18 1.18 17.87 1.38
C ARG A 18 1.14 17.50 -0.10
N ALA A 19 0.17 18.05 -0.82
CA ALA A 19 0.00 17.88 -2.25
C ALA A 19 -0.18 19.26 -2.90
N THR A 20 0.25 19.39 -4.16
CA THR A 20 -0.12 20.55 -4.97
C THR A 20 -1.60 20.48 -5.36
N PRO A 21 -2.23 21.60 -5.76
CA PRO A 21 -3.63 21.59 -6.21
C PRO A 21 -3.87 20.64 -7.39
N GLU A 22 -2.91 20.52 -8.30
CA GLU A 22 -2.98 19.58 -9.43
C GLU A 22 -2.94 18.11 -8.95
N GLN A 23 -2.04 17.79 -8.02
CA GLN A 23 -1.96 16.45 -7.43
C GLN A 23 -3.25 16.10 -6.68
N GLU A 24 -3.79 17.04 -5.89
CA GLU A 24 -5.05 16.83 -5.19
C GLU A 24 -6.21 16.59 -6.17
N ALA A 25 -6.29 17.37 -7.24
CA ALA A 25 -7.34 17.22 -8.25
C ALA A 25 -7.31 15.83 -8.91
N VAL A 26 -6.12 15.35 -9.28
CA VAL A 26 -5.94 14.01 -9.85
C VAL A 26 -6.32 12.93 -8.84
N LEU A 27 -5.85 13.02 -7.60
CA LEU A 27 -6.15 12.04 -6.56
C LEU A 27 -7.64 11.99 -6.23
N ARG A 28 -8.29 13.15 -6.15
CA ARG A 28 -9.74 13.26 -5.92
C ARG A 28 -10.52 12.61 -7.06
N ARG A 29 -10.13 12.88 -8.31
CA ARG A 29 -10.77 12.26 -9.47
C ARG A 29 -10.58 10.74 -9.50
N ALA A 30 -9.39 10.25 -9.17
CA ALA A 30 -9.13 8.81 -9.08
C ALA A 30 -9.96 8.14 -7.97
N ALA A 31 -10.10 8.79 -6.81
CA ALA A 31 -10.95 8.32 -5.73
C ALA A 31 -12.44 8.27 -6.11
N GLU A 32 -12.94 9.28 -6.84
CA GLU A 32 -14.31 9.29 -7.39
C GLU A 32 -14.56 8.10 -8.33
N VAL A 33 -13.63 7.83 -9.25
CA VAL A 33 -13.71 6.69 -10.19
C VAL A 33 -13.66 5.36 -9.44
N ALA A 34 -12.89 5.28 -8.35
CA ALA A 34 -12.81 4.10 -7.50
C ALA A 34 -13.99 3.96 -6.52
N HIS A 35 -14.92 4.92 -6.48
CA HIS A 35 -16.02 5.00 -5.51
C HIS A 35 -15.55 4.94 -4.04
N LYS A 36 -14.41 5.56 -3.74
CA LYS A 36 -13.80 5.60 -2.41
C LYS A 36 -13.64 7.03 -1.91
N SER A 37 -13.54 7.20 -0.59
CA SER A 37 -13.10 8.48 -0.04
C SER A 37 -11.66 8.76 -0.47
N LEU A 38 -11.27 10.03 -0.57
CA LEU A 38 -9.89 10.40 -0.92
C LEU A 38 -8.87 9.78 0.05
N THR A 39 -9.20 9.75 1.35
CA THR A 39 -8.33 9.15 2.37
C THR A 39 -8.19 7.64 2.20
N ASP A 40 -9.29 6.93 1.94
CA ASP A 40 -9.24 5.48 1.76
C ASP A 40 -8.52 5.12 0.46
N PHE A 41 -8.76 5.88 -0.62
CA PHE A 41 -8.04 5.71 -1.89
C PHE A 41 -6.52 5.90 -1.71
N ILE A 42 -6.10 6.95 -1.01
CA ILE A 42 -4.68 7.21 -0.75
C ILE A 42 -4.07 6.10 0.12
N LEU A 43 -4.75 5.68 1.19
CA LEU A 43 -4.23 4.64 2.08
C LEU A 43 -4.09 3.30 1.36
N ASP A 44 -5.11 2.89 0.60
CA ASP A 44 -5.07 1.64 -0.17
C ASP A 44 -3.94 1.67 -1.20
N SER A 45 -3.83 2.78 -1.94
CA SER A 45 -2.80 2.95 -2.97
C SER A 45 -1.39 2.96 -2.37
N ALA A 46 -1.20 3.64 -1.24
CA ALA A 46 0.08 3.67 -0.53
C ALA A 46 0.45 2.29 0.04
N CYS A 47 -0.53 1.54 0.54
CA CYS A 47 -0.31 0.18 1.05
C CYS A 47 0.13 -0.75 -0.07
N LEU A 48 -0.60 -0.75 -1.20
CA LEU A 48 -0.27 -1.53 -2.39
C LEU A 48 1.14 -1.21 -2.91
N ALA A 49 1.48 0.08 -3.02
CA ALA A 49 2.80 0.50 -3.46
C ALA A 49 3.90 0.06 -2.49
N ALA A 50 3.66 0.10 -1.18
CA ALA A 50 4.59 -0.37 -0.17
C ALA A 50 4.79 -1.90 -0.26
N GLU A 51 3.71 -2.66 -0.39
CA GLU A 51 3.78 -4.12 -0.58
C GLU A 51 4.56 -4.48 -1.84
N GLN A 52 4.28 -3.82 -2.96
CA GLN A 52 5.01 -4.03 -4.21
C GLN A 52 6.50 -3.73 -4.04
N THR A 53 6.85 -2.61 -3.39
CA THR A 53 8.24 -2.23 -3.13
C THR A 53 8.97 -3.25 -2.25
N LEU A 54 8.29 -3.83 -1.26
CA LEU A 54 8.85 -4.87 -0.40
C LEU A 54 9.00 -6.21 -1.13
N LEU A 55 8.08 -6.54 -2.04
CA LEU A 55 8.15 -7.74 -2.87
C LEU A 55 9.24 -7.65 -3.93
N ASP A 56 9.40 -6.50 -4.57
CA ASP A 56 10.47 -6.27 -5.53
C ASP A 56 11.84 -6.53 -4.87
N GLN A 57 12.06 -6.03 -3.65
CA GLN A 57 13.28 -6.32 -2.88
C GLN A 57 13.50 -7.80 -2.59
N ARG A 58 12.43 -8.59 -2.44
CA ARG A 58 12.53 -10.04 -2.20
C ARG A 58 12.91 -10.81 -3.47
N LEU A 59 12.50 -10.34 -4.65
CA LEU A 59 12.87 -10.95 -5.93
C LEU A 59 14.35 -10.73 -6.28
N PHE A 60 14.99 -9.70 -5.73
CA PHE A 60 16.44 -9.47 -5.89
C PHE A 60 17.33 -10.27 -4.90
N MET A 61 16.77 -11.04 -3.96
CA MET A 61 17.54 -11.88 -3.03
C MET A 61 17.88 -13.29 -3.55
N VAL A 62 17.78 -13.52 -4.86
CA VAL A 62 18.44 -14.65 -5.51
C VAL A 62 19.78 -14.13 -6.02
N SER A 63 20.83 -14.26 -5.22
CA SER A 63 22.20 -14.03 -5.68
C SER A 63 22.49 -14.93 -6.90
N ASP A 64 23.37 -14.51 -7.81
CA ASP A 64 23.78 -15.32 -8.97
C ASP A 64 24.21 -16.75 -8.57
N SER A 65 24.72 -16.90 -7.34
CA SER A 65 25.06 -18.19 -6.73
C SER A 65 23.86 -19.10 -6.42
N GLN A 66 22.68 -18.54 -6.10
CA GLN A 66 21.44 -19.31 -5.90
C GLN A 66 20.77 -19.67 -7.23
N TYR A 67 20.90 -18.82 -8.26
CA TYR A 67 20.44 -19.14 -9.61
C TYR A 67 21.22 -20.33 -10.20
N GLN A 68 22.54 -20.41 -9.98
CA GLN A 68 23.35 -21.57 -10.38
C GLN A 68 23.03 -22.88 -9.63
N ALA A 69 22.33 -22.84 -8.49
CA ALA A 69 21.92 -24.05 -7.77
C ALA A 69 20.57 -24.61 -8.27
N LEU A 70 19.84 -23.84 -9.07
CA LEU A 70 18.59 -24.23 -9.72
C LEU A 70 18.77 -24.67 -11.20
N MET A 71 19.99 -24.54 -11.73
CA MET A 71 20.45 -25.12 -13.01
C MET A 71 21.29 -26.37 -12.77
#